data_AF-A0A563EQM4-F1
#
_entry.id   AF-A0A563EQM4-F1
#
_cell.length_a   1.000
_cell.length_b   1.000
_cell.length_c   1.000
_cell.angle_alpha   90.00
_cell.angle_beta   90.00
_cell.angle_gamma   90.00
#
_symmetry.space_group_name_H-M   'P 1'
#
loop_
_entity.id
_entity.type
_entity.pdbx_description
1 polymer ?
#
loop_
_entity_poly.entity_id
_entity_poly.type
_entity_poly.pdbx_seq_one_letter_code
_entity_poly.pdbx_strand_id
1 'polypeptide(L)'
;MSGFRVDPAELHNFARTQLDRQTAIEQAAQQASEVSLGGDTFGQLLAFFADSAEQFAQETVEGIKELAKAVGTAAEDTFETAITYEQQEEATRQGFGGDR
;
A
#
# COMPACT_ATOMS: atom_id res chain seq x y z
N MET A 1 -30.92 15.59 0.78
CA MET A 1 -29.48 15.53 0.45
C MET A 1 -29.28 14.30 -0.41
N SER A 2 -28.93 14.44 -1.70
CA SER A 2 -28.47 13.27 -2.46
C SER A 2 -27.12 12.88 -1.88
N GLY A 3 -27.06 11.78 -1.15
CA GLY A 3 -25.80 11.24 -0.63
C GLY A 3 -24.80 11.04 -1.78
N PHE A 4 -23.51 11.15 -1.47
CA PHE A 4 -22.45 10.75 -2.38
C PHE A 4 -22.75 9.33 -2.89
N ARG A 5 -22.99 9.19 -4.20
CA ARG A 5 -23.06 7.87 -4.84
C ARG A 5 -21.63 7.42 -5.04
N VAL A 6 -21.20 6.47 -4.22
CA VAL A 6 -19.91 5.81 -4.36
C VAL A 6 -20.16 4.54 -5.15
N ASP A 7 -19.52 4.40 -6.31
CA ASP A 7 -19.60 3.20 -7.14
C ASP A 7 -18.66 2.11 -6.58
N PRO A 8 -19.17 0.95 -6.15
CA PRO A 8 -18.34 -0.14 -5.64
C PRO A 8 -17.28 -0.63 -6.65
N ALA A 9 -17.57 -0.57 -7.95
CA ALA A 9 -16.61 -0.97 -8.98
C ALA A 9 -15.42 0.01 -9.05
N GLU A 10 -15.67 1.31 -8.83
CA GLU A 10 -14.60 2.31 -8.74
C GLU A 10 -13.75 2.11 -7.48
N LEU A 11 -14.38 1.77 -6.35
CA LEU A 11 -13.65 1.43 -5.11
C LEU A 11 -12.76 0.19 -5.28
N HIS A 12 -13.26 -0.86 -5.92
CA HIS A 12 -12.47 -2.05 -6.21
C HIS A 12 -11.26 -1.76 -7.10
N ASN A 13 -11.45 -0.96 -8.16
CA ASN A 13 -10.35 -0.55 -9.04
C ASN A 13 -9.32 0.33 -8.33
N PHE A 14 -9.78 1.23 -7.46
CA PHE A 14 -8.92 2.06 -6.64
C PHE A 14 -8.08 1.21 -5.68
N ALA A 15 -8.71 0.31 -4.92
CA ALA A 15 -8.04 -0.60 -4.00
C ALA A 15 -6.98 -1.45 -4.72
N ARG A 16 -7.33 -2.02 -5.88
CA ARG A 16 -6.39 -2.79 -6.71
C ARG A 16 -5.18 -1.99 -7.14
N THR A 17 -5.41 -0.76 -7.62
CA THR A 17 -4.32 0.14 -8.04
C THR A 17 -3.38 0.47 -6.88
N GLN A 18 -3.92 0.57 -5.67
CA GLN A 18 -3.15 0.84 -4.46
C GLN A 18 -2.31 -0.36 -4.01
N LEU A 19 -2.84 -1.59 -4.13
CA LEU A 19 -2.08 -2.83 -3.91
C LEU A 19 -0.94 -3.02 -4.92
N ASP A 20 -1.18 -2.69 -6.20
CA ASP A 20 -0.14 -2.74 -7.22
C ASP A 20 1.00 -1.76 -6.88
N ARG A 21 0.66 -0.57 -6.37
CA ARG A 21 1.64 0.42 -5.88
C ARG A 21 2.40 -0.06 -4.65
N GLN A 22 1.72 -0.68 -3.67
CA GLN A 22 2.38 -1.30 -2.52
C GLN A 22 3.45 -2.28 -2.98
N THR A 23 3.10 -3.18 -3.89
CA THR A 23 4.02 -4.22 -4.40
C THR A 23 5.25 -3.58 -5.07
N ALA A 24 5.04 -2.53 -5.88
CA ALA A 24 6.14 -1.82 -6.52
C ALA A 24 7.05 -1.10 -5.49
N ILE A 25 6.47 -0.54 -4.42
CA ILE A 25 7.22 0.11 -3.35
C ILE A 25 8.04 -0.91 -2.56
N GLU A 26 7.47 -2.07 -2.23
CA GLU A 26 8.17 -3.17 -1.54
C GLU A 26 9.35 -3.69 -2.37
N GLN A 27 9.17 -3.87 -3.68
CA GLN A 27 10.25 -4.27 -4.58
C GLN A 27 11.37 -3.23 -4.64
N ALA A 28 11.02 -1.94 -4.71
CA ALA A 28 12.02 -0.87 -4.69
C ALA A 28 12.78 -0.83 -3.36
N ALA A 29 12.10 -1.03 -2.23
CA ALA A 29 12.72 -1.10 -0.90
C ALA A 29 13.66 -2.30 -0.79
N GLN A 30 13.26 -3.45 -1.33
CA GLN A 30 14.10 -4.65 -1.38
C GLN A 30 15.37 -4.42 -2.20
N GLN A 31 15.25 -3.87 -3.41
CA GLN A 31 16.41 -3.53 -4.25
C GLN A 31 17.34 -2.51 -3.59
N ALA A 32 16.79 -1.50 -2.92
CA ALA A 32 17.58 -0.51 -2.19
C ALA A 32 18.34 -1.14 -1.00
N SER A 33 17.78 -2.15 -0.34
CA SER A 33 18.43 -2.86 0.76
C SER A 33 19.61 -3.74 0.33
N GLU A 34 19.70 -4.08 -0.96
CA GLU A 34 20.80 -4.89 -1.52
C GLU A 34 22.03 -4.05 -1.88
N VAL A 35 21.92 -2.72 -1.81
CA VAL A 35 23.05 -1.81 -2.05
C VAL A 35 23.98 -1.82 -0.85
N SER A 36 25.02 -2.66 -0.90
CA SER A 36 26.10 -2.65 0.09
C SER A 36 27.08 -1.50 -0.20
N LEU A 37 27.05 -0.47 0.64
CA LEU A 37 28.01 0.64 0.61
C LEU A 37 29.31 0.33 1.39
N GLY A 38 29.50 -0.91 1.83
CA GLY A 38 30.54 -1.32 2.78
C GLY A 38 31.98 -1.13 2.30
N GLY A 39 32.92 -1.60 3.12
CA GLY A 39 34.38 -1.35 3.02
C GLY A 39 35.03 -1.62 1.65
N ASP A 40 34.41 -2.42 0.78
CA ASP A 40 34.85 -2.65 -0.60
C ASP A 40 34.69 -1.41 -1.50
N THR A 41 33.73 -0.52 -1.21
CA THR A 41 33.45 0.69 -2.01
C THR A 41 34.28 1.88 -1.53
N PHE A 42 34.48 2.01 -0.22
CA PHE A 42 35.03 3.22 0.39
C PHE A 42 36.44 3.04 0.98
N GLY A 43 36.90 1.81 1.20
CA GLY A 43 38.18 1.55 1.88
C GLY A 43 38.15 1.96 3.36
N GLN A 44 39.14 1.46 4.12
CA GLN A 44 39.13 1.50 5.60
C GLN A 44 39.03 2.90 6.22
N LEU A 45 39.45 3.96 5.52
CA LEU A 45 39.40 5.35 5.99
C LEU A 45 38.03 6.00 5.81
N LEU A 46 37.24 5.59 4.82
CA LEU A 46 35.90 6.10 4.56
C LEU A 46 34.80 5.16 5.08
N ALA A 47 35.18 4.01 5.65
CA ALA A 47 34.27 3.05 6.28
C ALA A 47 33.38 3.69 7.37
N PHE A 48 33.87 4.70 8.10
CA PHE A 48 33.05 5.44 9.07
C PHE A 48 31.86 6.18 8.44
N PHE A 49 32.07 6.76 7.24
CA PHE A 49 31.00 7.40 6.49
C PHE A 49 30.08 6.37 5.83
N ALA A 50 30.63 5.21 5.44
CA ALA A 50 29.85 4.09 4.93
C ALA A 50 28.89 3.55 5.99
N ASP A 51 29.32 3.34 7.23
CA ASP A 51 28.45 2.86 8.32
C ASP A 51 27.26 3.80 8.56
N SER A 52 27.51 5.12 8.60
CA SER A 52 26.45 6.11 8.81
C SER A 52 25.48 6.18 7.63
N ALA A 53 26.01 6.09 6.41
CA ALA A 53 25.19 6.09 5.19
C ALA A 53 24.37 4.80 5.04
N GLU A 54 24.94 3.66 5.42
CA GLU A 54 24.26 2.36 5.41
C GLU A 54 23.16 2.30 6.46
N GLN A 55 23.40 2.83 7.66
CA GLN A 55 22.37 2.95 8.69
C GLN A 55 21.21 3.84 8.23
N PHE A 56 21.50 5.01 7.66
CA PHE A 56 20.45 5.91 7.16
C PHE A 56 19.68 5.29 5.98
N ALA A 57 20.36 4.55 5.11
CA ALA A 57 19.73 3.82 4.02
C ALA A 57 18.80 2.72 4.56
N GLN A 58 19.22 1.97 5.58
CA GLN A 58 18.38 0.96 6.25
C GLN A 58 17.14 1.57 6.89
N GLU A 59 17.29 2.65 7.68
CA GLU A 59 16.16 3.37 8.29
C GLU A 59 15.16 3.89 7.23
N THR A 60 15.68 4.39 6.11
CA THR A 60 14.85 4.85 4.99
C THR A 60 14.09 3.69 4.36
N VAL A 61 14.74 2.55 4.13
CA VAL A 61 14.12 1.33 3.60
C VAL A 61 13.02 0.82 4.54
N GLU A 62 13.24 0.83 5.85
CA GLU A 62 12.23 0.46 6.84
C GLU A 62 11.03 1.41 6.80
N GLY A 63 11.25 2.72 6.73
CA GLY A 63 10.17 3.69 6.58
C GLY A 63 9.35 3.49 5.30
N ILE A 64 10.00 3.11 4.19
CA ILE A 64 9.32 2.77 2.94
C ILE A 64 8.46 1.50 3.09
N LYS A 65 8.94 0.48 3.81
CA LYS A 65 8.18 -0.74 4.08
C LYS A 65 6.94 -0.47 4.95
N GLU A 66 7.07 0.36 5.97
CA GLU A 66 5.92 0.77 6.80
C GLU A 66 4.90 1.59 6.01
N LEU A 67 5.34 2.46 5.11
CA LEU A 67 4.45 3.16 4.19
C LEU A 67 3.70 2.19 3.27
N ALA A 68 4.41 1.21 2.70
CA ALA A 68 3.79 0.19 1.84
C ALA A 68 2.70 -0.58 2.60
N LYS A 69 2.98 -0.98 3.84
CA LYS A 69 2.02 -1.65 4.72
C LYS A 69 0.79 -0.78 4.99
N ALA A 70 0.96 0.50 5.33
CA ALA A 70 -0.16 1.41 5.55
C ALA A 70 -1.02 1.61 4.30
N VAL A 71 -0.39 1.65 3.12
CA VAL A 71 -1.09 1.70 1.83
C VAL A 71 -1.88 0.42 1.57
N GLY A 72 -1.31 -0.75 1.88
CA GLY A 72 -1.99 -2.04 1.79
C GLY A 72 -3.23 -2.12 2.68
N THR A 73 -3.10 -1.74 3.96
CA THR A 73 -4.24 -1.68 4.90
C THR A 73 -5.34 -0.74 4.40
N ALA A 74 -4.99 0.46 3.91
CA ALA A 74 -5.99 1.37 3.34
C ALA A 74 -6.69 0.81 2.10
N ALA A 75 -5.98 0.00 1.29
CA ALA A 75 -6.56 -0.69 0.15
C ALA A 75 -7.54 -1.78 0.57
N GLU A 76 -7.19 -2.57 1.60
CA GLU A 76 -8.06 -3.59 2.21
C GLU A 76 -9.34 -2.94 2.78
N ASP A 77 -9.21 -1.87 3.58
CA ASP A 77 -10.35 -1.12 4.12
C ASP A 77 -11.27 -0.61 3.00
N THR A 78 -10.69 -0.16 1.89
CA THR A 78 -11.45 0.31 0.72
C THR A 78 -12.20 -0.84 0.05
N PHE A 79 -11.59 -2.03 -0.02
CA PHE A 79 -12.22 -3.23 -0.56
C PHE A 79 -13.38 -3.71 0.31
N GLU A 80 -13.21 -3.73 1.64
CA GLU A 80 -14.29 -4.06 2.58
C GLU A 80 -15.45 -3.06 2.51
N THR A 81 -15.12 -1.78 2.33
CA THR A 81 -16.12 -0.73 2.13
C THR A 81 -16.92 -0.96 0.84
N ALA A 82 -16.26 -1.35 -0.25
CA ALA A 82 -16.94 -1.68 -1.52
C ALA A 82 -17.93 -2.84 -1.34
N ILE A 83 -17.51 -3.92 -0.68
CA ILE A 83 -18.37 -5.07 -0.36
C ILE A 83 -19.59 -4.63 0.46
N THR A 84 -19.40 -3.74 1.44
CA THR A 84 -20.49 -3.24 2.27
C THR A 84 -21.54 -2.50 1.44
N TYR A 85 -21.11 -1.66 0.48
CA TYR A 85 -22.03 -0.99 -0.43
C TYR A 85 -22.78 -1.98 -1.33
N GLU A 86 -22.10 -2.97 -1.90
CA GLU A 86 -22.75 -4.02 -2.71
C GLU A 86 -23.82 -4.78 -1.92
N GLN A 87 -23.53 -5.14 -0.68
CA GLN A 87 -24.48 -5.82 0.21
C GLN A 87 -25.69 -4.93 0.54
N GLN A 88 -25.48 -3.63 0.79
CA GLN A 88 -26.57 -2.69 1.04
C GLN A 88 -27.44 -2.48 -0.20
N GLU A 89 -26.85 -2.36 -1.38
CA GLU A 89 -27.59 -2.24 -2.62
C GLU A 89 -28.41 -3.50 -2.92
N GLU A 90 -27.81 -4.69 -2.72
CA GLU A 90 -28.48 -5.97 -2.94
C GLU A 90 -29.64 -6.19 -1.94
N ALA A 91 -29.42 -5.90 -0.65
CA ALA A 91 -30.49 -5.94 0.36
C ALA A 91 -31.63 -4.97 0.03
N THR A 92 -31.30 -3.79 -0.49
CA THR A 92 -32.29 -2.81 -0.95
C THR A 92 -33.07 -3.35 -2.16
N ARG A 93 -32.38 -3.95 -3.15
CA ARG A 93 -33.00 -4.57 -4.34
C ARG A 93 -33.96 -5.69 -3.97
N GLN A 94 -33.59 -6.56 -3.03
CA GLN A 94 -34.44 -7.66 -2.55
C GLN A 94 -35.65 -7.14 -1.76
N GLY A 95 -35.49 -6.07 -0.97
CA GLY A 95 -36.58 -5.44 -0.23
C GLY A 95 -37.63 -4.73 -1.09
N PHE A 96 -37.23 -4.17 -2.26
CA PHE A 96 -38.16 -3.56 -3.22
C PHE A 96 -38.74 -4.57 -4.24
N GLY A 97 -38.21 -5.80 -4.30
CA GLY A 97 -38.71 -6.90 -5.13
C GLY A 97 -39.77 -7.78 -4.46
N GLY A 98 -40.17 -7.48 -3.21
CA GLY A 98 -41.14 -8.26 -2.44
C GLY A 98 -42.59 -8.07 -2.90
N ASP A 99 -43.14 -9.16 -3.44
CA ASP A 99 -44.55 -9.53 -3.70
C ASP A 99 -45.46 -8.57 -4.50
N ARG A 100 -45.79 -9.01 -5.72
CA ARG A 100 -47.13 -8.90 -6.28
C ARG A 100 -47.89 -10.19 -6.03
#